data_AF-A0A160PNU7-F1
#
_entry.id   AF-A0A160PNU7-F1
#
_cell.length_a   1.000
_cell.length_b   1.000
_cell.length_c   1.000
_cell.angle_alpha   90.00
_cell.angle_beta   90.00
_cell.angle_gamma   90.00
#
_symmetry.space_group_name_H-M   'P 1'
#
loop_
_entity.id
_entity.type
_entity.pdbx_description
1 polymer ?
#
loop_
_entity_poly.entity_id
_entity_poly.type
_entity_poly.pdbx_seq_one_letter_code
_entity_poly.pdbx_strand_id
1 'polypeptide(L)'
;MSLDDVAVDEEGDRNTPQKHVWHARIVLLSADDLGTHAIMREAGVSKTAFWRWQERFAQEGLDGLLRDKTRPARIPSLGPEVAARAWWP
;
A
#
# COMPACT_ATOMS: atom_id res chain seq x y z
N MET A 1 21.76 -20.12 1.28
CA MET A 1 20.71 -19.93 2.31
C MET A 1 21.40 -19.30 3.51
N SER A 2 21.66 -17.98 3.43
CA SER A 2 22.34 -17.20 4.48
C SER A 2 21.28 -16.56 5.38
N LEU A 3 21.60 -16.43 6.66
CA LEU A 3 20.75 -15.79 7.67
C LEU A 3 20.70 -14.25 7.52
N ASP A 4 21.39 -13.70 6.52
CA ASP A 4 21.45 -12.27 6.22
C ASP A 4 20.35 -11.79 5.24
N ASP A 5 19.58 -12.72 4.64
CA ASP A 5 18.51 -12.39 3.69
C ASP A 5 17.16 -12.03 4.37
N VAL A 6 17.04 -12.12 5.71
CA VAL A 6 15.79 -11.87 6.46
C VAL A 6 15.89 -10.58 7.30
N ALA A 7 16.46 -9.53 6.73
CA ALA A 7 16.44 -8.19 7.33
C ALA A 7 15.91 -7.15 6.34
N VAL A 8 14.93 -7.53 5.52
CA VAL A 8 14.12 -6.59 4.74
C VAL A 8 12.75 -6.54 5.40
N ASP A 9 12.40 -5.34 5.87
CA ASP A 9 11.05 -4.88 6.25
C ASP A 9 10.59 -4.98 7.72
N GLU A 10 11.28 -4.31 8.65
CA GLU A 10 10.61 -3.74 9.84
C GLU A 10 9.96 -2.37 9.56
N GLU A 11 9.45 -2.16 8.34
CA GLU A 11 8.52 -1.07 8.04
C GLU A 11 7.10 -1.66 8.10
N GLY A 12 6.53 -1.63 9.31
CA GLY A 12 5.23 -2.21 9.62
C GLY A 12 4.21 -1.90 8.54
N ASP A 13 3.69 -2.95 7.91
CA ASP A 13 2.66 -2.82 6.89
C ASP A 13 1.45 -2.06 7.46
N ARG A 14 1.19 -0.87 6.92
CA ARG A 14 0.06 0.00 7.33
C ARG A 14 -1.22 -0.34 6.55
N ASN A 15 -1.19 -1.39 5.76
CA ASN A 15 -2.37 -1.88 5.08
C ASN A 15 -3.22 -2.71 6.03
N THR A 16 -4.52 -2.43 6.02
CA THR A 16 -5.49 -3.24 6.75
C THR A 16 -6.07 -4.28 5.81
N PRO A 17 -6.60 -5.42 6.31
CA PRO A 17 -7.24 -6.42 5.47
C PRO A 17 -8.34 -5.84 4.55
N GLN A 18 -9.06 -4.81 5.01
CA GLN A 18 -10.07 -4.11 4.22
C GLN A 18 -9.47 -3.41 2.99
N LYS A 19 -8.28 -2.81 3.11
CA LYS A 19 -7.59 -2.19 1.97
C LYS A 19 -7.18 -3.24 0.94
N HIS A 20 -6.67 -4.40 1.39
CA HIS A 20 -6.33 -5.50 0.48
C HIS A 20 -7.55 -5.97 -0.31
N VAL A 21 -8.69 -6.14 0.36
CA VAL A 21 -9.96 -6.49 -0.30
C VAL A 21 -10.36 -5.44 -1.34
N TRP A 22 -10.23 -4.14 -1.01
CA TRP A 22 -10.54 -3.07 -1.97
C TRP A 22 -9.63 -3.09 -3.20
N HIS A 23 -8.32 -3.29 -3.03
CA HIS A 23 -7.40 -3.35 -4.16
C HIS A 23 -7.65 -4.59 -5.02
N ALA A 24 -7.87 -5.75 -4.39
CA ALA A 24 -8.20 -7.00 -5.09
C ALA A 24 -9.52 -6.87 -5.88
N ARG A 25 -10.53 -6.20 -5.31
CA ARG A 25 -11.80 -5.97 -6.00
C ARG A 25 -11.63 -5.15 -7.28
N ILE A 26 -10.74 -4.16 -7.29
CA ILE A 26 -10.42 -3.40 -8.52
C ILE A 26 -9.86 -4.31 -9.59
N VAL A 27 -8.88 -5.16 -9.25
CA VAL A 27 -8.22 -6.07 -10.19
C VAL A 27 -9.19 -7.12 -10.73
N LEU A 28 -9.99 -7.73 -9.86
CA LEU A 28 -10.96 -8.76 -10.27
C LEU A 28 -12.05 -8.19 -11.19
N LEU A 29 -12.63 -7.04 -10.86
CA LEU A 29 -13.65 -6.41 -11.73
C LEU A 29 -13.04 -5.99 -13.08
N SER A 30 -11.76 -5.62 -13.11
CA SER A 30 -11.06 -5.33 -14.36
C SER A 30 -10.80 -6.61 -15.18
N ALA A 31 -10.51 -7.73 -14.52
CA ALA A 31 -10.35 -9.04 -15.16
C ALA A 31 -11.69 -9.60 -15.67
N ASP A 32 -12.81 -9.20 -15.07
CA ASP A 32 -14.18 -9.49 -15.52
C ASP A 32 -14.64 -8.54 -16.67
N ASP A 33 -13.73 -7.79 -17.29
CA ASP A 33 -13.98 -6.87 -18.41
C ASP A 33 -14.99 -5.74 -18.11
N LEU A 34 -15.17 -5.35 -16.83
CA LEU A 34 -16.02 -4.20 -16.52
C LEU A 34 -15.37 -2.89 -16.98
N GLY A 35 -16.18 -2.00 -17.56
CA GLY A 35 -15.74 -0.64 -17.86
C GLY A 35 -15.47 0.19 -16.60
N THR A 36 -14.61 1.21 -16.72
CA THR A 36 -14.14 2.05 -15.60
C THR A 36 -15.27 2.58 -14.70
N HIS A 37 -16.38 3.03 -15.28
CA HIS A 37 -17.52 3.56 -14.51
C HIS A 37 -18.22 2.48 -13.68
N ALA A 38 -18.34 1.26 -14.21
CA ALA A 38 -18.89 0.13 -13.47
C ALA A 38 -17.95 -0.26 -12.33
N ILE A 39 -16.64 -0.35 -12.58
CA ILE A 39 -15.64 -0.63 -11.54
C ILE A 39 -15.69 0.42 -10.43
N MET A 40 -15.73 1.72 -10.76
CA MET A 40 -15.80 2.78 -9.77
C MET A 40 -17.04 2.68 -8.89
N ARG A 41 -18.20 2.35 -9.48
CA ARG A 41 -19.46 2.16 -8.75
C ARG A 41 -19.41 0.92 -7.85
N GLU A 42 -18.95 -0.20 -8.38
CA GLU A 42 -18.93 -1.48 -7.67
C GLU A 42 -17.86 -1.53 -6.57
N ALA A 43 -16.65 -1.04 -6.85
CA ALA A 43 -15.56 -1.00 -5.86
C ALA A 43 -15.67 0.19 -4.90
N GLY A 44 -16.50 1.20 -5.20
CA GLY A 44 -16.68 2.38 -4.36
C GLY A 44 -15.44 3.29 -4.32
N VAL A 45 -14.69 3.37 -5.42
CA VAL A 45 -13.42 4.11 -5.49
C VAL A 45 -13.46 5.24 -6.51
N SER A 46 -12.59 6.23 -6.30
CA SER A 46 -12.36 7.29 -7.28
C SER A 46 -11.59 6.77 -8.49
N LYS A 47 -11.71 7.46 -9.62
CA LYS A 47 -10.95 7.16 -10.85
C LYS A 47 -9.44 7.16 -10.61
N THR A 48 -8.94 8.10 -9.80
CA THR A 48 -7.52 8.20 -9.45
C THR A 48 -7.05 7.00 -8.66
N ALA A 49 -7.85 6.51 -7.70
CA ALA A 49 -7.52 5.32 -6.92
C ALA A 49 -7.52 4.07 -7.81
N PHE A 50 -8.52 3.93 -8.70
CA PHE A 50 -8.57 2.86 -9.70
C PHE A 50 -7.30 2.79 -10.54
N TRP A 51 -6.93 3.88 -11.23
CA TRP A 51 -5.76 3.88 -12.12
C TRP A 51 -4.47 3.59 -11.38
N ARG A 52 -4.28 4.19 -10.19
CA ARG A 52 -3.07 3.97 -9.40
C ARG A 52 -2.88 2.50 -9.04
N TRP A 53 -3.95 1.81 -8.64
CA TRP A 53 -3.86 0.40 -8.27
C TRP A 53 -3.79 -0.54 -9.47
N GLN A 54 -4.48 -0.21 -10.56
CA GLN A 54 -4.41 -0.98 -11.81
C GLN A 54 -3.02 -0.89 -12.43
N GLU A 55 -2.41 0.30 -12.46
CA GLU A 55 -1.04 0.53 -12.88
C GLU A 55 -0.05 -0.21 -11.98
N ARG A 56 -0.21 -0.11 -10.65
CA ARG A 56 0.67 -0.79 -9.70
C ARG A 56 0.61 -2.31 -9.85
N PHE A 57 -0.58 -2.89 -9.99
CA PHE A 57 -0.73 -4.32 -10.24
C PHE A 57 -0.10 -4.73 -11.58
N ALA A 58 -0.24 -3.91 -12.64
CA ALA A 58 0.39 -4.19 -13.93
C ALA A 58 1.93 -4.16 -13.86
N GLN A 59 2.52 -3.35 -12.97
CA GLN A 59 3.97 -3.23 -12.81
C GLN A 59 4.56 -4.26 -11.85
N GLU A 60 3.86 -4.55 -10.75
CA GLU A 60 4.43 -5.22 -9.57
C GLU A 60 3.63 -6.49 -9.17
N GLY A 61 2.54 -6.81 -9.86
CA GLY A 61 1.71 -7.98 -9.57
C GLY A 61 1.09 -7.94 -8.17
N LEU A 62 1.03 -9.10 -7.51
CA LEU A 62 0.44 -9.23 -6.18
C LEU A 62 1.24 -8.51 -5.08
N ASP A 63 2.56 -8.44 -5.21
CA ASP A 63 3.41 -7.78 -4.21
C ASP A 63 3.08 -6.29 -4.12
N GLY A 64 2.91 -5.64 -5.29
CA GLY A 64 2.48 -4.25 -5.36
C GLY A 64 1.03 -4.02 -4.90
N LEU A 65 0.22 -5.07 -4.79
CA LEU A 65 -1.17 -4.98 -4.31
C LEU A 65 -1.27 -5.02 -2.79
N LEU A 66 -0.42 -5.84 -2.16
CA LEU A 66 -0.40 -6.12 -0.73
C LEU A 66 0.53 -5.16 0.04
N ARG A 67 1.63 -4.72 -0.57
CA ARG A 67 2.59 -3.83 0.06
C ARG A 67 2.37 -2.39 -0.41
N ASP A 68 2.28 -1.44 0.53
CA ASP A 68 2.39 -0.03 0.13
C ASP A 68 3.85 0.35 -0.14
N LYS A 69 4.06 1.25 -1.10
CA LYS A 69 5.39 1.80 -1.33
C LYS A 69 5.81 2.61 -0.11
N THR A 70 7.00 2.31 0.40
CA THR A 70 7.66 3.17 1.38
C THR A 70 7.75 4.57 0.82
N ARG A 71 7.01 5.49 1.43
CA ARG A 71 7.11 6.91 1.13
C ARG A 71 8.06 7.51 2.16
N PRO A 72 9.25 7.99 1.75
CA PRO A 72 10.16 8.63 2.68
C PRO A 72 9.43 9.78 3.37
N ALA A 73 9.58 9.86 4.69
CA ALA A 73 9.00 10.95 5.46
C ALA A 73 9.57 12.27 4.96
N ARG A 74 8.71 13.26 4.70
CA ARG A 74 9.15 14.61 4.31
C ARG A 74 9.83 15.35 5.46
N ILE A 75 9.54 14.92 6.70
CA ILE A 75 10.11 15.46 7.92
C ILE A 75 11.00 14.36 8.51
N PRO A 76 12.30 14.61 8.72
CA PRO A 76 13.17 13.67 9.40
C PRO A 76 12.60 13.28 10.76
N SER A 77 12.81 12.04 11.19
CA SER A 77 12.52 11.66 12.57
C SER A 77 13.27 12.59 13.53
N LEU A 78 12.67 12.80 14.70
CA LEU A 78 13.36 13.48 15.79
C LEU A 78 14.64 12.71 16.13
N GLY A 79 15.72 13.43 16.39
CA GLY A 79 16.92 12.82 16.94
C GLY A 79 16.60 12.09 18.25
N PRO A 80 17.31 11.00 18.58
CA PRO A 80 16.98 10.12 19.70
C PRO A 80 16.87 10.88 21.04
N GLU A 81 17.71 11.89 21.24
CA GLU A 81 17.68 12.78 22.41
C GLU A 81 16.36 13.57 22.54
N VAL A 82 15.85 14.09 21.43
CA VAL A 82 14.61 14.88 21.42
C VAL A 82 13.39 13.97 21.57
N ALA A 83 13.42 12.79 20.96
CA ALA A 83 12.37 11.79 21.11
C ALA A 83 12.26 11.29 22.57
N ALA A 84 13.38 11.03 23.24
CA ALA A 84 13.41 10.61 24.64
C ALA A 84 12.84 11.69 25.59
N ARG A 85 13.18 12.96 25.36
CA ARG A 85 12.64 14.08 26.15
C ARG A 85 11.15 14.33 25.92
N ALA A 86 10.65 14.11 24.69
CA ALA A 86 9.23 14.26 24.38
C ALA A 86 8.36 13.13 24.98
N TRP A 87 8.98 12.02 25.39
CA TRP A 87 8.29 10.81 25.87
C TRP A 87 8.13 10.74 27.40
N TRP A 88 8.69 11.70 28.15
CA TRP A 88 8.62 11.71 29.62
C TRP A 88 7.65 12.78 30.15
N PRO A 89 6.74 12.46 31.09
CA PRO A 89 5.88 13.45 31.76
C PRO A 89 6.62 14.34 32.76
#